data_AF-D9MY40-F1
#
_entry.id   AF-D9MY40-F1
#
_cell.length_a   1.000
_cell.length_b   1.000
_cell.length_c   1.000
_cell.angle_alpha   90.00
_cell.angle_beta   90.00
_cell.angle_gamma   90.00
#
_symmetry.space_group_name_H-M   'P 1'
#
loop_
_entity.id
_entity.type
_entity.pdbx_description
1 polymer ?
#
loop_
_entity_poly.entity_id
_entity_poly.type
_entity_poly.pdbx_seq_one_letter_code
_entity_poly.pdbx_strand_id
1 'polypeptide(L)'
;LPSGKCPVFGKGIIIENSNTTFLTPVATGKQDLKDGGFAFPPTNPLISPMTLNGMKDFYKDNEDVKNLDELTLCSRHAGNMNPDKDENSNYKYPAVYDYKDKKCHILYIAAQENNGPRYCNKDESKRNSMFCFRPAKDKSFQNYTYLSKNVVDNWEKVCPRKNLENAKFGLWVDGNCEDIPHVNEFPANDLFECNKLVFELSASDQPKQYEQHLTDYEKIKEGFKNKNASMIKSAFLPTGAFKADRYKSHGKGYNWGNYNRKTQKCEIFNVKPTCLINNSSYIATTALSHPIEVEHNFPCSLYKDEIKKEIERESKRIKLNDNDDEGNKKIIAPRIFISDDIDSLKCPCAPEIVSNSTCNFFVCKCVEKRAEVTSNNEVVVKEEYKDEYADIPEHKPTYDKM
;
A
#
# COMPACT_ATOMS: atom_id res chain seq x y z
N LEU A 1 -8.38 -0.58 15.20
CA LEU A 1 -8.36 0.76 14.58
C LEU A 1 -7.43 0.74 13.37
N PRO A 2 -7.72 1.51 12.30
CA PRO A 2 -6.78 1.64 11.18
C PRO A 2 -5.43 2.17 11.65
N SER A 3 -4.35 1.49 11.24
CA SER A 3 -2.98 1.75 11.72
C SER A 3 -1.92 1.76 10.62
N GLY A 4 -2.31 1.58 9.35
CA GLY A 4 -1.40 1.57 8.21
C GLY A 4 -0.62 2.89 8.07
N LYS A 5 0.68 2.80 7.82
CA LYS A 5 1.57 3.95 7.67
C LYS A 5 1.48 4.65 6.31
N CYS A 6 0.85 4.00 5.32
CA CYS A 6 0.68 4.54 3.98
C CYS A 6 -0.77 4.93 3.67
N PRO A 7 -0.99 5.98 2.86
CA PRO A 7 -2.31 6.29 2.31
C PRO A 7 -2.80 5.16 1.39
N VAL A 8 -4.12 4.98 1.32
CA VAL A 8 -4.75 4.03 0.39
C VAL A 8 -5.56 4.81 -0.65
N PHE A 9 -5.01 4.94 -1.86
CA PHE A 9 -5.59 5.73 -2.94
C PHE A 9 -6.77 5.01 -3.61
N GLY A 10 -7.84 5.73 -3.89
CA GLY A 10 -9.04 5.21 -4.54
C GLY A 10 -9.98 4.43 -3.62
N LYS A 11 -9.66 4.31 -2.32
CA LYS A 11 -10.45 3.53 -1.36
C LYS A 11 -11.60 4.34 -0.80
N GLY A 12 -12.79 3.75 -0.84
CA GLY A 12 -13.97 4.19 -0.11
C GLY A 12 -14.72 3.03 0.54
N ILE A 13 -15.89 3.31 1.09
CA ILE A 13 -16.80 2.32 1.67
C ILE A 13 -18.09 2.33 0.86
N ILE A 14 -18.49 1.16 0.35
CA ILE A 14 -19.81 0.97 -0.26
C ILE A 14 -20.77 0.59 0.85
N ILE A 15 -21.86 1.36 0.98
CA ILE A 15 -22.99 1.03 1.84
C ILE A 15 -24.01 0.30 0.95
N GLU A 16 -24.25 -0.98 1.25
CA GLU A 16 -25.14 -1.82 0.46
C GLU A 16 -26.59 -1.36 0.62
N ASN A 17 -27.32 -1.26 -0.49
CA ASN A 17 -28.73 -0.86 -0.55
C ASN A 17 -29.01 0.49 0.14
N SER A 18 -28.12 1.46 -0.08
CA SER A 18 -28.31 2.86 0.30
C SER A 18 -27.86 3.79 -0.82
N ASN A 19 -28.60 4.88 -1.02
CA ASN A 19 -28.21 5.99 -1.89
C ASN A 19 -27.27 6.97 -1.18
N THR A 20 -27.08 6.81 0.13
CA THR A 20 -26.22 7.67 0.93
C THR A 20 -24.75 7.27 0.74
N THR A 21 -23.90 8.28 0.53
CA THR A 21 -22.44 8.04 0.44
C THR A 21 -21.84 7.91 1.85
N PHE A 22 -20.77 7.14 1.99
CA PHE A 22 -20.09 7.00 3.29
C PHE A 22 -19.46 8.31 3.81
N LEU A 23 -19.20 9.29 2.95
CA LEU A 23 -18.73 10.63 3.36
C LEU A 23 -19.84 11.51 3.94
N THR A 24 -21.10 11.07 3.86
CA THR A 24 -22.22 11.70 4.56
C THR A 24 -22.00 11.57 6.07
N PRO A 25 -22.30 12.60 6.87
CA PRO A 25 -22.28 12.48 8.31
C PRO A 25 -23.14 11.32 8.81
N VAL A 26 -22.75 10.74 9.94
CA VAL A 26 -23.55 9.73 10.65
C VAL A 26 -24.93 10.28 11.01
N ALA A 27 -25.94 9.41 11.03
CA ALA A 27 -27.29 9.78 11.42
C ALA A 27 -27.31 10.26 12.88
N THR A 28 -27.98 11.38 13.16
CA THR A 28 -28.11 11.90 14.53
C THR A 28 -29.56 12.30 14.86
N GLY A 29 -29.90 12.34 16.14
CA GLY A 29 -31.23 12.75 16.59
C GLY A 29 -32.34 11.76 16.19
N LYS A 30 -33.25 12.20 15.32
CA LYS A 30 -34.41 11.40 14.86
C LYS A 30 -34.20 10.74 13.48
N GLN A 31 -33.01 10.87 12.90
CA GLN A 31 -32.68 10.27 11.61
C GLN A 31 -32.56 8.75 11.74
N ASP A 32 -32.96 8.03 10.69
CA ASP A 32 -32.75 6.59 10.64
C ASP A 32 -31.27 6.30 10.35
N LEU A 33 -30.77 5.17 10.88
CA LEU A 33 -29.36 4.80 10.76
C LEU A 33 -28.88 4.76 9.29
N LYS A 34 -29.71 4.25 8.37
CA LYS A 34 -29.39 4.17 6.94
C LYS A 34 -29.46 5.50 6.18
N ASP A 35 -29.97 6.57 6.80
CA ASP A 35 -29.97 7.92 6.20
C ASP A 35 -28.58 8.57 6.30
N GLY A 36 -27.78 8.16 7.28
CA GLY A 36 -26.43 8.66 7.52
C GLY A 36 -25.34 7.85 6.84
N GLY A 37 -24.15 8.44 6.78
CA GLY A 37 -22.92 7.77 6.36
C GLY A 37 -21.99 7.51 7.55
N PHE A 38 -20.69 7.70 7.33
CA PHE A 38 -19.63 7.35 8.27
C PHE A 38 -18.88 8.60 8.78
N ALA A 39 -19.10 9.76 8.15
CA ALA A 39 -18.37 10.97 8.48
C ALA A 39 -18.81 11.59 9.81
N PHE A 40 -17.95 12.45 10.36
CA PHE A 40 -18.21 13.16 11.61
C PHE A 40 -19.49 14.01 11.51
N PRO A 41 -20.35 14.01 12.54
CA PRO A 41 -21.52 14.88 12.57
C PRO A 41 -21.11 16.36 12.66
N PRO A 42 -21.94 17.30 12.18
CA PRO A 42 -21.67 18.72 12.30
C PRO A 42 -21.43 19.16 13.75
N THR A 43 -20.43 20.03 13.92
CA THR A 43 -19.97 20.57 15.20
C THR A 43 -19.95 22.10 15.15
N ASN A 44 -19.86 22.73 16.32
CA ASN A 44 -19.65 24.18 16.44
C ASN A 44 -18.43 24.42 17.37
N PRO A 45 -17.29 24.92 16.86
CA PRO A 45 -17.01 25.24 15.45
C PRO A 45 -17.00 24.00 14.54
N LEU A 46 -17.18 24.20 13.23
CA LEU A 46 -17.19 23.11 12.25
C LEU A 46 -15.78 22.53 12.07
N ILE A 47 -15.60 21.27 12.46
CA ILE A 47 -14.31 20.56 12.33
C ILE A 47 -14.24 19.62 11.13
N SER A 48 -15.38 19.14 10.62
CA SER A 48 -15.41 18.19 9.50
C SER A 48 -16.76 18.27 8.77
N PRO A 49 -16.76 18.26 7.42
CA PRO A 49 -15.58 18.32 6.56
C PRO A 49 -14.88 19.69 6.63
N MET A 50 -13.58 19.72 6.39
CA MET A 50 -12.78 20.95 6.33
C MET A 50 -11.98 21.02 5.05
N THR A 51 -11.94 22.19 4.41
CA THR A 51 -11.14 22.39 3.18
C THR A 51 -9.66 22.46 3.51
N LEU A 52 -8.78 22.22 2.53
CA LEU A 52 -7.33 22.39 2.68
C LEU A 52 -6.96 23.78 3.20
N ASN A 53 -7.54 24.84 2.61
CA ASN A 53 -7.30 26.20 3.07
C ASN A 53 -7.80 26.41 4.50
N GLY A 54 -8.99 25.87 4.84
CA GLY A 54 -9.50 25.92 6.20
C GLY A 54 -8.57 25.24 7.21
N MET A 55 -7.98 24.10 6.87
CA MET A 55 -6.98 23.44 7.73
C MET A 55 -5.69 24.26 7.84
N LYS A 56 -5.20 24.82 6.73
CA LYS A 56 -4.01 25.69 6.73
C LYS A 56 -4.21 26.94 7.57
N ASP A 57 -5.38 27.57 7.50
CA ASP A 57 -5.73 28.74 8.31
C ASP A 57 -5.85 28.36 9.79
N PHE A 58 -6.44 27.20 10.08
CA PHE A 58 -6.58 26.69 11.45
C PHE A 58 -5.24 26.39 12.11
N TYR A 59 -4.27 25.87 11.34
CA TYR A 59 -2.93 25.49 11.82
C TYR A 59 -1.83 26.48 11.45
N LYS A 60 -2.16 27.70 11.03
CA LYS A 60 -1.18 28.68 10.51
C LYS A 60 -0.04 29.00 11.48
N ASP A 61 -0.32 28.96 12.77
CA ASP A 61 0.63 29.29 13.85
C ASP A 61 1.32 28.03 14.44
N ASN A 62 1.06 26.84 13.89
CA ASN A 62 1.64 25.58 14.36
C ASN A 62 2.84 25.16 13.48
N GLU A 63 4.06 25.33 13.97
CA GLU A 63 5.30 25.03 13.23
C GLU A 63 5.40 23.58 12.75
N ASP A 64 4.90 22.62 13.53
CA ASP A 64 5.01 21.19 13.23
C ASP A 64 4.04 20.72 12.13
N VAL A 65 2.94 21.46 11.93
CA VAL A 65 1.82 21.02 11.10
C VAL A 65 1.60 21.90 9.87
N LYS A 66 1.95 23.20 9.94
CA LYS A 66 1.65 24.18 8.88
C LYS A 66 2.26 23.86 7.51
N ASN A 67 3.39 23.14 7.50
CA ASN A 67 4.14 22.81 6.28
C ASN A 67 3.90 21.37 5.78
N LEU A 68 3.00 20.61 6.42
CA LEU A 68 2.68 19.26 5.99
C LEU A 68 1.94 19.25 4.65
N ASP A 69 2.13 18.19 3.88
CA ASP A 69 1.33 17.94 2.68
C ASP A 69 -0.15 17.73 3.06
N GLU A 70 -1.03 17.86 2.07
CA GLU A 70 -2.48 17.82 2.28
C GLU A 70 -3.02 16.51 2.87
N LEU A 71 -2.41 15.36 2.56
CA LEU A 71 -2.82 14.08 3.13
C LEU A 71 -2.36 13.95 4.58
N THR A 72 -1.10 14.28 4.85
CA THR A 72 -0.58 14.22 6.22
C THR A 72 -1.29 15.25 7.11
N LEU A 73 -1.55 16.46 6.61
CA LEU A 73 -2.31 17.48 7.30
C LEU A 73 -3.73 17.00 7.65
N CYS A 74 -4.44 16.36 6.70
CA CYS A 74 -5.76 15.78 6.96
C CYS A 74 -5.70 14.64 8.00
N SER A 75 -4.69 13.75 7.90
CA SER A 75 -4.47 12.68 8.87
C SER A 75 -4.20 13.22 10.28
N ARG A 76 -3.35 14.24 10.42
CA ARG A 76 -3.05 14.89 11.71
C ARG A 76 -4.26 15.66 12.25
N HIS A 77 -5.00 16.36 11.39
CA HIS A 77 -6.22 17.06 11.77
C HIS A 77 -7.26 16.09 12.37
N ALA A 78 -7.50 14.95 11.73
CA ALA A 78 -8.35 13.89 12.27
C ALA A 78 -7.77 13.25 13.54
N GLY A 79 -6.45 13.07 13.58
CA GLY A 79 -5.70 12.53 14.71
C GLY A 79 -5.73 13.38 15.98
N ASN A 80 -5.94 14.70 15.85
CA ASN A 80 -6.00 15.61 16.98
C ASN A 80 -7.34 15.51 17.75
N MET A 81 -8.36 14.86 17.17
CA MET A 81 -9.63 14.67 17.84
C MET A 81 -9.54 13.58 18.91
N ASN A 82 -9.73 13.98 20.17
CA ASN A 82 -9.86 13.04 21.28
C ASN A 82 -11.32 12.60 21.39
N PRO A 83 -11.60 11.30 21.26
CA PRO A 83 -12.94 10.78 21.46
C PRO A 83 -13.35 10.95 22.93
N ASP A 84 -14.58 11.41 23.16
CA ASP A 84 -15.19 11.55 24.50
C ASP A 84 -14.38 12.38 25.50
N LYS A 85 -13.51 13.30 25.02
CA LYS A 85 -12.59 14.12 25.82
C LYS A 85 -11.59 13.31 26.68
N ASP A 86 -11.38 12.03 26.36
CA ASP A 86 -10.35 11.23 27.01
C ASP A 86 -8.98 11.57 26.40
N GLU A 87 -8.22 12.42 27.09
CA GLU A 87 -6.89 12.86 26.68
C GLU A 87 -5.86 11.71 26.65
N ASN A 88 -6.10 10.63 27.41
CA ASN A 88 -5.21 9.48 27.48
C ASN A 88 -5.55 8.41 26.43
N SER A 89 -6.54 8.67 25.57
CA SER A 89 -6.98 7.70 24.58
C SER A 89 -6.00 7.60 23.40
N ASN A 90 -5.44 6.40 23.19
CA ASN A 90 -4.70 6.08 21.97
C ASN A 90 -5.60 5.97 20.72
N TYR A 91 -6.93 6.03 20.92
CA TYR A 91 -7.91 5.97 19.85
C TYR A 91 -7.96 7.30 19.11
N LYS A 92 -7.63 7.29 17.82
CA LYS A 92 -7.80 8.44 16.94
C LYS A 92 -8.64 8.05 15.73
N TYR A 93 -9.41 9.01 15.21
CA TYR A 93 -10.27 8.79 14.06
C TYR A 93 -9.46 8.68 12.76
N PRO A 94 -9.85 7.79 11.83
CA PRO A 94 -9.35 7.83 10.46
C PRO A 94 -10.01 8.97 9.68
N ALA A 95 -9.48 9.25 8.49
CA ALA A 95 -10.00 10.28 7.60
C ALA A 95 -10.05 9.82 6.15
N VAL A 96 -10.80 10.55 5.33
CA VAL A 96 -10.72 10.51 3.88
C VAL A 96 -10.45 11.90 3.36
N TYR A 97 -9.41 12.04 2.54
CA TYR A 97 -9.17 13.25 1.79
C TYR A 97 -9.71 13.09 0.37
N ASP A 98 -10.51 14.05 -0.08
CA ASP A 98 -10.99 14.15 -1.45
C ASP A 98 -10.14 15.16 -2.22
N TYR A 99 -9.35 14.67 -3.18
CA TYR A 99 -8.52 15.50 -4.05
C TYR A 99 -9.34 16.43 -4.96
N LYS A 100 -10.57 16.04 -5.33
CA LYS A 100 -11.42 16.83 -6.22
C LYS A 100 -11.91 18.09 -5.54
N ASP A 101 -12.46 17.93 -4.33
CA ASP A 101 -13.01 19.03 -3.54
C ASP A 101 -11.98 19.69 -2.63
N LYS A 102 -10.77 19.10 -2.50
CA LYS A 102 -9.73 19.46 -1.53
C LYS A 102 -10.28 19.54 -0.10
N LYS A 103 -11.04 18.52 0.28
CA LYS A 103 -11.71 18.41 1.59
C LYS A 103 -11.21 17.20 2.37
N CYS A 104 -10.97 17.43 3.66
CA CYS A 104 -10.73 16.40 4.65
C CYS A 104 -12.04 16.04 5.36
N HIS A 105 -12.40 14.76 5.34
CA HIS A 105 -13.55 14.19 6.03
C HIS A 105 -13.05 13.30 7.17
N ILE A 106 -13.32 13.68 8.41
CA ILE A 106 -13.06 12.81 9.56
C ILE A 106 -14.13 11.72 9.58
N LEU A 107 -13.72 10.46 9.73
CA LEU A 107 -14.65 9.35 9.84
C LEU A 107 -14.96 9.07 11.30
N TYR A 108 -16.22 9.20 11.67
CA TYR A 108 -16.71 8.84 13.00
C TYR A 108 -16.73 7.32 13.19
N ILE A 109 -17.04 6.57 12.13
CA ILE A 109 -17.02 5.10 12.10
C ILE A 109 -15.69 4.63 11.52
N ALA A 110 -14.89 3.94 12.34
CA ALA A 110 -13.61 3.36 11.91
C ALA A 110 -13.73 1.92 11.37
N ALA A 111 -14.90 1.29 11.48
CA ALA A 111 -15.20 0.00 10.89
C ALA A 111 -15.21 0.11 9.35
N GLN A 112 -14.74 -0.93 8.66
CA GLN A 112 -14.59 -0.90 7.20
C GLN A 112 -15.40 -1.99 6.49
N GLU A 113 -15.77 -3.07 7.17
CA GLU A 113 -16.60 -4.12 6.59
C GLU A 113 -17.60 -4.69 7.60
N ASN A 114 -18.84 -4.92 7.14
CA ASN A 114 -19.88 -5.68 7.82
C ASN A 114 -20.79 -6.32 6.77
N ASN A 115 -20.67 -7.63 6.56
CA ASN A 115 -21.26 -8.32 5.41
C ASN A 115 -22.12 -9.56 5.76
N GLY A 116 -22.32 -9.87 7.05
CA GLY A 116 -23.09 -11.05 7.47
C GLY A 116 -24.59 -10.74 7.64
N PRO A 117 -25.50 -11.58 7.10
CA PRO A 117 -26.96 -11.36 7.20
C PRO A 117 -27.49 -11.39 8.64
N ARG A 118 -26.68 -11.89 9.58
CA ARG A 118 -26.96 -11.86 11.02
C ARG A 118 -26.59 -10.53 11.69
N TYR A 119 -25.72 -9.72 11.08
CA TYR A 119 -25.11 -8.52 11.68
C TYR A 119 -25.48 -7.23 10.95
N CYS A 120 -25.95 -7.35 9.73
CA CYS A 120 -26.42 -6.24 8.93
C CYS A 120 -27.62 -6.68 8.10
N ASN A 121 -28.46 -5.73 7.73
CA ASN A 121 -29.67 -6.00 7.00
C ASN A 121 -29.64 -5.38 5.61
N LYS A 122 -29.71 -6.24 4.60
CA LYS A 122 -29.78 -5.83 3.19
C LYS A 122 -31.16 -5.29 2.81
N ASP A 123 -32.20 -5.53 3.59
CA ASP A 123 -33.55 -5.01 3.33
C ASP A 123 -33.58 -3.49 3.48
N GLU A 124 -33.82 -2.77 2.38
CA GLU A 124 -33.90 -1.31 2.33
C GLU A 124 -35.08 -0.76 3.14
N SER A 125 -36.18 -1.53 3.25
CA SER A 125 -37.37 -1.11 4.00
C SER A 125 -37.10 -1.00 5.51
N LYS A 126 -36.09 -1.71 6.01
CA LYS A 126 -35.67 -1.68 7.42
C LYS A 126 -34.64 -0.57 7.66
N ARG A 127 -35.06 0.68 7.48
CA ARG A 127 -34.23 1.90 7.55
C ARG A 127 -33.43 2.08 8.84
N ASN A 128 -33.96 1.60 9.96
CA ASN A 128 -33.30 1.71 11.26
C ASN A 128 -32.27 0.62 11.56
N SER A 129 -32.21 -0.45 10.76
CA SER A 129 -31.30 -1.56 10.98
C SER A 129 -29.87 -1.26 10.53
N MET A 130 -28.92 -2.04 11.06
CA MET A 130 -27.50 -1.91 10.75
C MET A 130 -27.22 -2.07 9.25
N PHE A 131 -26.54 -1.10 8.65
CA PHE A 131 -26.16 -1.16 7.23
C PHE A 131 -25.10 -2.24 6.99
N CYS A 132 -25.21 -2.93 5.86
CA CYS A 132 -24.14 -3.78 5.33
C CYS A 132 -23.19 -2.89 4.54
N PHE A 133 -21.88 -3.10 4.69
CA PHE A 133 -20.88 -2.29 4.00
C PHE A 133 -19.58 -3.04 3.83
N ARG A 134 -18.78 -2.59 2.87
CA ARG A 134 -17.47 -3.17 2.56
C ARG A 134 -16.53 -2.12 1.98
N PRO A 135 -15.21 -2.29 2.13
CA PRO A 135 -14.26 -1.43 1.45
C PRO A 135 -14.27 -1.74 -0.05
N ALA A 136 -14.08 -0.73 -0.89
CA ALA A 136 -13.95 -0.91 -2.32
C ALA A 136 -13.09 0.18 -2.95
N LYS A 137 -12.56 -0.14 -4.13
CA LYS A 137 -12.17 0.87 -5.10
C LYS A 137 -13.23 0.94 -6.18
N ASP A 138 -13.84 2.12 -6.31
CA ASP A 138 -14.89 2.40 -7.27
C ASP A 138 -14.53 3.65 -8.08
N LYS A 139 -15.07 3.79 -9.29
CA LYS A 139 -14.83 4.99 -10.13
C LYS A 139 -15.23 6.27 -9.41
N SER A 140 -16.28 6.23 -8.59
CA SER A 140 -16.71 7.35 -7.75
C SER A 140 -15.72 7.70 -6.63
N PHE A 141 -14.81 6.78 -6.27
CA PHE A 141 -13.84 6.94 -5.19
C PHE A 141 -12.43 7.23 -5.68
N GLN A 142 -12.20 7.33 -7.00
CA GLN A 142 -10.85 7.48 -7.57
C GLN A 142 -10.04 8.63 -6.94
N ASN A 143 -10.69 9.75 -6.62
CA ASN A 143 -10.05 10.93 -6.02
C ASN A 143 -9.95 10.87 -4.49
N TYR A 144 -10.50 9.83 -3.86
CA TYR A 144 -10.47 9.66 -2.42
C TYR A 144 -9.20 8.98 -1.98
N THR A 145 -8.70 9.37 -0.82
CA THR A 145 -7.59 8.71 -0.15
C THR A 145 -7.96 8.41 1.28
N TYR A 146 -7.97 7.11 1.62
CA TYR A 146 -8.22 6.67 2.99
C TYR A 146 -6.95 6.81 3.83
N LEU A 147 -7.07 7.48 4.97
CA LEU A 147 -5.96 7.85 5.83
C LEU A 147 -6.18 7.27 7.23
N SER A 148 -5.20 6.50 7.69
CA SER A 148 -5.12 6.16 9.11
C SER A 148 -4.52 7.32 9.91
N LYS A 149 -4.54 7.23 11.24
CA LYS A 149 -3.85 8.19 12.11
C LYS A 149 -2.32 8.14 12.00
N ASN A 150 -1.76 7.05 11.44
CA ASN A 150 -0.33 6.75 11.41
C ASN A 150 0.31 7.05 10.06
N VAL A 151 -0.38 7.72 9.13
CA VAL A 151 0.22 8.09 7.83
C VAL A 151 1.47 8.93 8.09
N VAL A 152 2.60 8.47 7.54
CA VAL A 152 3.90 9.14 7.67
C VAL A 152 3.94 10.39 6.81
N ASP A 153 4.67 11.41 7.27
CA ASP A 153 4.81 12.70 6.58
C ASP A 153 5.57 12.61 5.26
N ASN A 154 6.50 11.67 5.14
CA ASN A 154 7.30 11.41 3.95
C ASN A 154 6.68 10.35 3.03
N TRP A 155 5.37 10.12 3.10
CA TRP A 155 4.68 9.05 2.35
C TRP A 155 4.96 9.12 0.84
N GLU A 156 5.13 10.31 0.26
CA GLU A 156 5.45 10.49 -1.16
C GLU A 156 6.73 9.76 -1.59
N LYS A 157 7.67 9.55 -0.66
CA LYS A 157 8.96 8.89 -0.91
C LYS A 157 8.97 7.41 -0.55
N VAL A 158 8.12 6.99 0.39
CA VAL A 158 8.18 5.64 1.00
C VAL A 158 6.95 4.78 0.73
N CYS A 159 5.85 5.36 0.22
CA CYS A 159 4.60 4.68 -0.03
C CYS A 159 4.23 4.68 -1.53
N PRO A 160 3.57 3.62 -2.03
CA PRO A 160 3.09 3.59 -3.41
C PRO A 160 2.02 4.66 -3.67
N ARG A 161 2.06 5.28 -4.85
CA ARG A 161 0.97 6.09 -5.40
C ARG A 161 0.71 5.72 -6.85
N LYS A 162 1.58 6.13 -7.78
CA LYS A 162 1.39 5.84 -9.19
C LYS A 162 1.64 4.36 -9.49
N ASN A 163 0.97 3.83 -10.49
CA ASN A 163 1.31 2.55 -11.10
C ASN A 163 2.53 2.74 -12.01
N LEU A 164 3.26 1.68 -12.30
CA LEU A 164 4.48 1.76 -13.11
C LEU A 164 4.20 1.20 -14.50
N GLU A 165 4.16 2.06 -15.52
CA GLU A 165 3.98 1.64 -16.91
C GLU A 165 5.27 1.03 -17.48
N ASN A 166 5.12 0.11 -18.43
CA ASN A 166 6.23 -0.59 -19.08
C ASN A 166 7.08 -1.39 -18.08
N ALA A 167 6.47 -1.79 -16.98
CA ALA A 167 7.11 -2.47 -15.86
C ALA A 167 6.25 -3.64 -15.39
N LYS A 168 6.92 -4.72 -15.02
CA LYS A 168 6.36 -5.90 -14.37
C LYS A 168 7.18 -6.17 -13.11
N PHE A 169 6.53 -6.40 -11.97
CA PHE A 169 7.21 -6.81 -10.75
C PHE A 169 7.87 -8.18 -10.92
N GLY A 170 9.10 -8.29 -10.45
CA GLY A 170 9.90 -9.52 -10.48
C GLY A 170 10.69 -9.74 -9.19
N LEU A 171 11.47 -10.82 -9.20
CA LEU A 171 12.43 -11.15 -8.15
C LEU A 171 13.85 -11.00 -8.69
N TRP A 172 14.69 -10.31 -7.92
CA TRP A 172 16.11 -10.18 -8.21
C TRP A 172 16.81 -11.50 -7.92
N VAL A 173 17.25 -12.18 -8.98
CA VAL A 173 17.91 -13.48 -8.89
C VAL A 173 19.31 -13.30 -9.47
N ASP A 174 20.27 -13.10 -8.57
CA ASP A 174 21.70 -13.11 -8.86
C ASP A 174 22.11 -12.32 -10.12
N GLY A 175 21.72 -11.04 -10.15
CA GLY A 175 22.16 -10.09 -11.18
C GLY A 175 21.17 -9.82 -12.30
N ASN A 176 20.00 -10.44 -12.29
CA ASN A 176 18.91 -10.14 -13.21
C ASN A 176 17.55 -10.09 -12.49
N CYS A 177 16.58 -9.39 -13.08
CA CYS A 177 15.20 -9.42 -12.63
C CYS A 177 14.42 -10.52 -13.35
N GLU A 178 13.99 -11.54 -12.61
CA GLU A 178 13.27 -12.69 -13.13
C GLU A 178 11.78 -12.62 -12.77
N ASP A 179 10.94 -13.33 -13.53
CA ASP A 179 9.50 -13.42 -13.28
C ASP A 179 9.20 -14.06 -11.91
N ILE A 180 8.03 -13.72 -11.35
CA ILE A 180 7.50 -14.38 -10.15
C ILE A 180 6.84 -15.71 -10.59
N PRO A 181 7.33 -16.88 -10.16
CA PRO A 181 6.84 -18.16 -10.68
C PRO A 181 5.36 -18.46 -10.35
N HIS A 182 4.96 -18.22 -9.10
CA HIS A 182 3.61 -18.53 -8.64
C HIS A 182 2.78 -17.27 -8.47
N VAL A 183 1.85 -17.07 -9.41
CA VAL A 183 0.87 -15.97 -9.45
C VAL A 183 -0.54 -16.51 -9.66
N ASN A 184 -1.54 -15.80 -9.15
CA ASN A 184 -2.93 -16.07 -9.46
C ASN A 184 -3.38 -15.15 -10.59
N GLU A 185 -3.78 -15.72 -11.73
CA GLU A 185 -4.25 -14.96 -12.88
C GLU A 185 -5.77 -14.74 -12.84
N PHE A 186 -6.19 -13.49 -13.01
CA PHE A 186 -7.59 -13.11 -13.13
C PHE A 186 -7.82 -12.31 -14.41
N PRO A 187 -8.98 -12.42 -15.07
CA PRO A 187 -9.34 -11.52 -16.16
C PRO A 187 -9.55 -10.09 -15.63
N ALA A 188 -9.02 -9.09 -16.33
CA ALA A 188 -9.19 -7.67 -16.03
C ALA A 188 -9.18 -6.86 -17.33
N ASN A 189 -10.29 -6.18 -17.63
CA ASN A 189 -10.46 -5.43 -18.87
C ASN A 189 -9.49 -4.25 -18.98
N ASP A 190 -9.17 -3.62 -17.85
CA ASP A 190 -8.30 -2.46 -17.74
C ASP A 190 -7.47 -2.48 -16.43
N LEU A 191 -6.59 -1.48 -16.29
CA LEU A 191 -5.77 -1.29 -15.08
C LEU A 191 -6.63 -1.07 -13.83
N PHE A 192 -7.78 -0.39 -13.98
CA PHE A 192 -8.67 -0.09 -12.86
C PHE A 192 -9.23 -1.39 -12.26
N GLU A 193 -9.71 -2.31 -13.10
CA GLU A 193 -10.19 -3.62 -12.67
C GLU A 193 -9.07 -4.45 -12.02
N CYS A 194 -7.87 -4.47 -12.59
CA CYS A 194 -6.74 -5.17 -11.97
C CYS A 194 -6.39 -4.57 -10.60
N ASN A 195 -6.31 -3.25 -10.48
CA ASN A 195 -6.04 -2.58 -9.20
C ASN A 195 -7.13 -2.87 -8.15
N LYS A 196 -8.40 -2.93 -8.57
CA LYS A 196 -9.52 -3.34 -7.72
C LYS A 196 -9.39 -4.77 -7.24
N LEU A 197 -9.07 -5.73 -8.11
CA LEU A 197 -8.87 -7.14 -7.74
C LEU A 197 -7.71 -7.30 -6.74
N VAL A 198 -6.58 -6.62 -6.98
CA VAL A 198 -5.45 -6.61 -6.04
C VAL A 198 -5.87 -6.04 -4.69
N PHE A 199 -6.66 -4.96 -4.68
CA PHE A 199 -7.18 -4.39 -3.44
C PHE A 199 -8.11 -5.35 -2.68
N GLU A 200 -9.02 -6.05 -3.38
CA GLU A 200 -9.95 -7.00 -2.77
C GLU A 200 -9.25 -8.22 -2.13
N LEU A 201 -8.13 -8.65 -2.71
CA LEU A 201 -7.32 -9.78 -2.20
C LEU A 201 -6.19 -9.37 -1.25
N SER A 202 -5.99 -8.07 -1.04
CA SER A 202 -4.90 -7.53 -0.23
C SER A 202 -5.02 -7.88 1.25
N ALA A 203 -3.98 -7.50 2.01
CA ALA A 203 -3.94 -7.69 3.45
C ALA A 203 -5.20 -7.14 4.14
N SER A 204 -5.89 -8.00 4.89
CA SER A 204 -7.13 -7.66 5.60
C SER A 204 -7.01 -7.98 7.08
N ASP A 205 -7.31 -6.98 7.91
CA ASP A 205 -7.36 -7.11 9.37
C ASP A 205 -8.77 -7.42 9.89
N GLN A 206 -9.67 -7.80 8.97
CA GLN A 206 -11.09 -7.98 9.25
C GLN A 206 -11.33 -9.28 10.04
N PRO A 207 -11.96 -9.24 11.23
CA PRO A 207 -12.38 -10.45 11.92
C PRO A 207 -13.45 -11.19 11.09
N LYS A 208 -13.28 -12.52 10.98
CA LYS A 208 -14.23 -13.41 10.27
C LYS A 208 -15.40 -13.88 11.16
N GLN A 209 -15.35 -13.60 12.46
CA GLN A 209 -16.38 -13.97 13.43
C GLN A 209 -16.76 -12.73 14.24
N TYR A 210 -18.04 -12.36 14.16
CA TYR A 210 -18.64 -11.32 15.01
C TYR A 210 -19.41 -12.01 16.15
N GLU A 211 -19.28 -11.50 17.38
CA GLU A 211 -19.99 -12.06 18.53
C GLU A 211 -21.51 -11.82 18.44
N GLN A 212 -22.27 -12.71 19.07
CA GLN A 212 -23.68 -13.02 18.77
C GLN A 212 -24.71 -12.07 19.42
N HIS A 213 -24.29 -11.08 20.21
CA HIS A 213 -25.23 -10.36 21.07
C HIS A 213 -25.87 -9.13 20.41
N LEU A 214 -27.21 -9.14 20.30
CA LEU A 214 -28.05 -8.03 19.85
C LEU A 214 -27.83 -6.70 20.61
N THR A 215 -27.21 -6.74 21.79
CA THR A 215 -26.96 -5.55 22.64
C THR A 215 -26.04 -4.53 21.99
N ASP A 216 -25.18 -4.94 21.05
CA ASP A 216 -24.27 -4.03 20.36
C ASP A 216 -24.99 -3.14 19.35
N TYR A 217 -26.08 -3.61 18.74
CA TYR A 217 -26.92 -2.80 17.87
C TYR A 217 -27.61 -1.66 18.63
N GLU A 218 -28.10 -1.92 19.84
CA GLU A 218 -28.70 -0.89 20.70
C GLU A 218 -27.66 0.16 21.11
N LYS A 219 -26.45 -0.25 21.48
CA LYS A 219 -25.34 0.67 21.77
C LYS A 219 -24.97 1.53 20.57
N ILE A 220 -24.98 0.97 19.35
CA ILE A 220 -24.69 1.72 18.12
C ILE A 220 -25.78 2.76 17.89
N LYS A 221 -27.05 2.34 17.96
CA LYS A 221 -28.20 3.20 17.74
C LYS A 221 -28.27 4.34 18.77
N GLU A 222 -28.12 4.02 20.04
CA GLU A 222 -28.08 5.01 21.12
C GLU A 222 -26.85 5.90 21.04
N GLY A 223 -25.69 5.32 20.71
CA GLY A 223 -24.46 6.07 20.54
C GLY A 223 -24.54 7.07 19.39
N PHE A 224 -25.20 6.74 18.27
CA PHE A 224 -25.39 7.67 17.17
C PHE A 224 -26.37 8.78 17.53
N LYS A 225 -27.50 8.39 18.15
CA LYS A 225 -28.52 9.33 18.62
C LYS A 225 -27.96 10.35 19.62
N ASN A 226 -27.11 9.89 20.54
CA ASN A 226 -26.56 10.69 21.64
C ASN A 226 -25.17 11.26 21.36
N LYS A 227 -24.60 11.05 20.16
CA LYS A 227 -23.23 11.43 19.79
C LYS A 227 -22.16 10.89 20.77
N ASN A 228 -22.36 9.66 21.27
CA ASN A 228 -21.46 8.99 22.20
C ASN A 228 -20.52 8.06 21.42
N ALA A 229 -19.23 8.44 21.32
CA ALA A 229 -18.27 7.70 20.52
C ALA A 229 -17.86 6.39 21.21
N SER A 230 -17.72 6.40 22.53
CA SER A 230 -17.38 5.22 23.34
C SER A 230 -18.38 4.06 23.12
N MET A 231 -19.68 4.34 23.15
CA MET A 231 -20.71 3.32 22.91
C MET A 231 -20.60 2.70 21.52
N ILE A 232 -20.39 3.53 20.49
CA ILE A 232 -20.21 3.08 19.10
C ILE A 232 -18.94 2.24 18.96
N LYS A 233 -17.82 2.69 19.51
CA LYS A 233 -16.57 1.94 19.49
C LYS A 233 -16.73 0.55 20.10
N SER A 234 -17.38 0.46 21.27
CA SER A 234 -17.54 -0.80 22.00
C SER A 234 -18.32 -1.85 21.21
N ALA A 235 -19.22 -1.42 20.33
CA ALA A 235 -20.06 -2.28 19.54
C ALA A 235 -19.44 -2.70 18.20
N PHE A 236 -18.61 -1.83 17.58
CA PHE A 236 -17.87 -2.18 16.37
C PHE A 236 -16.52 -2.88 16.66
N LEU A 237 -16.06 -2.86 17.91
CA LEU A 237 -14.82 -3.49 18.38
C LEU A 237 -15.13 -4.30 19.66
N PRO A 238 -15.83 -5.45 19.57
CA PRO A 238 -16.21 -6.23 20.73
C PRO A 238 -14.98 -6.65 21.55
N THR A 239 -15.18 -6.91 22.84
CA THR A 239 -14.13 -7.30 23.81
C THR A 239 -13.28 -8.51 23.36
N GLY A 240 -13.80 -9.38 22.49
CA GLY A 240 -13.05 -10.47 21.84
C GLY A 240 -12.04 -10.02 20.76
N ALA A 241 -12.21 -8.84 20.17
CA ALA A 241 -11.25 -8.23 19.24
C ALA A 241 -9.90 -7.92 19.89
N PHE A 242 -9.81 -7.93 21.23
CA PHE A 242 -8.58 -7.75 22.00
C PHE A 242 -7.74 -9.03 22.12
N LYS A 243 -8.25 -10.23 21.76
CA LYS A 243 -7.42 -11.43 21.50
C LYS A 243 -6.77 -11.35 20.09
N ALA A 244 -6.29 -10.16 19.75
CA ALA A 244 -6.27 -9.54 18.42
C ALA A 244 -5.23 -10.07 17.42
N ASP A 245 -4.19 -10.77 17.87
CA ASP A 245 -3.06 -11.09 16.99
C ASP A 245 -3.43 -12.09 15.89
N ARG A 246 -4.51 -12.88 16.08
CA ARG A 246 -4.98 -13.83 15.07
C ARG A 246 -5.51 -13.15 13.79
N TYR A 247 -5.94 -11.90 13.86
CA TYR A 247 -6.55 -11.19 12.74
C TYR A 247 -5.74 -10.00 12.25
N LYS A 248 -4.53 -9.76 12.79
CA LYS A 248 -3.63 -8.73 12.27
C LYS A 248 -2.82 -9.33 11.13
N SER A 249 -3.05 -8.86 9.92
CA SER A 249 -2.28 -9.23 8.74
C SER A 249 -0.82 -8.77 8.82
N HIS A 250 -0.55 -7.69 9.57
CA HIS A 250 0.72 -6.97 9.55
C HIS A 250 1.17 -6.58 8.13
N GLY A 251 0.21 -6.33 7.24
CA GLY A 251 0.47 -6.04 5.83
C GLY A 251 0.79 -7.28 4.98
N LYS A 252 0.69 -8.50 5.50
CA LYS A 252 0.83 -9.73 4.71
C LYS A 252 -0.46 -10.03 3.95
N GLY A 253 -0.36 -10.14 2.63
CA GLY A 253 -1.49 -10.41 1.75
C GLY A 253 -1.10 -10.33 0.28
N TYR A 254 -2.08 -10.50 -0.61
CA TYR A 254 -1.90 -10.36 -2.05
C TYR A 254 -1.89 -8.89 -2.45
N ASN A 255 -0.81 -8.18 -2.12
CA ASN A 255 -0.76 -6.72 -2.18
C ASN A 255 -0.31 -6.16 -3.53
N TRP A 256 0.17 -7.02 -4.43
CA TRP A 256 0.83 -6.63 -5.68
C TRP A 256 0.17 -7.32 -6.87
N GLY A 257 0.13 -6.63 -8.00
CA GLY A 257 -0.35 -7.17 -9.25
C GLY A 257 0.45 -6.69 -10.46
N ASN A 258 0.57 -7.57 -11.45
CA ASN A 258 1.09 -7.26 -12.77
C ASN A 258 -0.06 -7.31 -13.77
N TYR A 259 -0.43 -6.15 -14.32
CA TYR A 259 -1.48 -6.05 -15.33
C TYR A 259 -0.89 -6.19 -16.73
N ASN A 260 -1.29 -7.23 -17.46
CA ASN A 260 -0.93 -7.42 -18.86
C ASN A 260 -1.99 -6.82 -19.77
N ARG A 261 -1.63 -5.74 -20.48
CA ARG A 261 -2.52 -4.97 -21.36
C ARG A 261 -2.90 -5.73 -22.63
N LYS A 262 -2.06 -6.65 -23.09
CA LYS A 262 -2.29 -7.43 -24.32
C LYS A 262 -3.25 -8.58 -24.08
N THR A 263 -3.09 -9.27 -22.95
CA THR A 263 -3.93 -10.43 -22.61
C THR A 263 -5.13 -10.06 -21.74
N GLN A 264 -5.21 -8.82 -21.24
CA GLN A 264 -6.25 -8.35 -20.31
C GLN A 264 -6.33 -9.25 -19.06
N LYS A 265 -5.15 -9.56 -18.51
CA LYS A 265 -5.00 -10.39 -17.32
C LYS A 265 -4.29 -9.64 -16.20
N CYS A 266 -4.71 -9.88 -14.97
CA CYS A 266 -4.11 -9.39 -13.75
C CYS A 266 -3.46 -10.56 -13.02
N GLU A 267 -2.14 -10.57 -12.94
CA GLU A 267 -1.34 -11.56 -12.23
C GLU A 267 -1.11 -11.07 -10.80
N ILE A 268 -1.75 -11.68 -9.80
CA ILE A 268 -1.76 -11.22 -8.41
C ILE A 268 -0.95 -12.19 -7.53
N PHE A 269 -0.10 -11.65 -6.65
CA PHE A 269 0.79 -12.43 -5.79
C PHE A 269 0.99 -11.81 -4.41
N ASN A 270 1.51 -12.61 -3.48
CA ASN A 270 1.63 -12.29 -2.05
C ASN A 270 3.08 -12.18 -1.55
N VAL A 271 4.07 -12.25 -2.44
CA VAL A 271 5.48 -12.01 -2.12
C VAL A 271 5.89 -10.59 -2.48
N LYS A 272 6.74 -9.99 -1.65
CA LYS A 272 7.28 -8.66 -1.92
C LYS A 272 8.20 -8.74 -3.14
N PRO A 273 7.93 -7.98 -4.22
CA PRO A 273 8.83 -7.92 -5.36
C PRO A 273 10.11 -7.17 -4.99
N THR A 274 11.22 -7.56 -5.60
CA THR A 274 12.55 -7.00 -5.30
C THR A 274 13.16 -6.25 -6.48
N CYS A 275 12.55 -6.32 -7.67
CA CYS A 275 12.98 -5.59 -8.85
C CYS A 275 11.82 -5.38 -9.83
N LEU A 276 12.10 -4.68 -10.94
CA LEU A 276 11.18 -4.46 -12.05
C LEU A 276 11.77 -4.99 -13.35
N ILE A 277 10.98 -5.78 -14.07
CA ILE A 277 11.26 -6.21 -15.43
C ILE A 277 10.67 -5.14 -16.36
N ASN A 278 11.50 -4.62 -17.26
CA ASN A 278 11.05 -3.67 -18.26
C ASN A 278 10.32 -4.39 -19.40
N ASN A 279 8.99 -4.23 -19.45
CA ASN A 279 8.15 -4.90 -20.43
C ASN A 279 7.00 -3.98 -20.86
N SER A 280 6.99 -3.61 -22.14
CA SER A 280 5.99 -2.72 -22.74
C SER A 280 4.56 -3.25 -22.70
N SER A 281 4.33 -4.53 -22.40
CA SER A 281 2.97 -5.09 -22.32
C SER A 281 2.36 -4.95 -20.92
N TYR A 282 3.13 -4.54 -19.92
CA TYR A 282 2.75 -4.61 -18.51
C TYR A 282 2.63 -3.24 -17.81
N ILE A 283 1.80 -3.21 -16.78
CA ILE A 283 1.74 -2.16 -15.77
C ILE A 283 1.80 -2.83 -14.38
N ALA A 284 2.73 -2.41 -13.54
CA ALA A 284 2.85 -2.89 -12.16
C ALA A 284 2.01 -2.02 -11.22
N THR A 285 1.16 -2.66 -10.40
CA THR A 285 0.20 -2.01 -9.50
C THR A 285 0.19 -2.62 -8.10
N THR A 286 -0.23 -1.85 -7.10
CA THR A 286 -0.38 -2.35 -5.71
C THR A 286 -1.76 -2.03 -5.16
N ALA A 287 -2.16 -2.72 -4.11
CA ALA A 287 -3.41 -2.44 -3.37
C ALA A 287 -3.48 -0.98 -2.86
N LEU A 288 -2.33 -0.36 -2.59
CA LEU A 288 -2.22 1.03 -2.12
C LEU A 288 -2.27 2.05 -3.26
N SER A 289 -1.78 1.69 -4.44
CA SER A 289 -1.65 2.58 -5.60
C SER A 289 -2.97 3.21 -6.04
N HIS A 290 -2.89 4.38 -6.64
CA HIS A 290 -4.01 5.05 -7.31
C HIS A 290 -4.58 4.14 -8.41
N PRO A 291 -5.91 4.08 -8.59
CA PRO A 291 -6.51 3.09 -9.48
C PRO A 291 -6.25 3.33 -10.98
N ILE A 292 -5.81 4.54 -11.36
CA ILE A 292 -5.60 4.92 -12.77
C ILE A 292 -4.30 5.70 -13.07
N GLU A 293 -3.63 6.28 -12.06
CA GLU A 293 -2.45 7.13 -12.35
C GLU A 293 -1.27 6.23 -12.72
N VAL A 294 -0.53 6.60 -13.76
CA VAL A 294 0.64 5.86 -14.23
C VAL A 294 1.88 6.75 -14.24
N GLU A 295 3.03 6.17 -13.90
CA GLU A 295 4.35 6.71 -14.15
C GLU A 295 4.89 6.08 -15.43
N HIS A 296 5.29 6.91 -16.38
CA HIS A 296 5.68 6.48 -17.72
C HIS A 296 7.18 6.16 -17.81
N ASN A 297 7.98 6.71 -16.89
CA ASN A 297 9.42 6.64 -16.94
C ASN A 297 9.94 5.38 -16.24
N PHE A 298 10.49 4.45 -17.03
CA PHE A 298 11.28 3.35 -16.51
C PHE A 298 12.73 3.82 -16.27
N PRO A 299 13.39 3.47 -15.15
CA PRO A 299 14.75 3.89 -14.85
C PRO A 299 15.79 3.09 -15.68
N CYS A 300 15.88 3.37 -16.99
CA CYS A 300 16.72 2.60 -17.92
C CYS A 300 18.22 2.62 -17.55
N SER A 301 18.73 3.75 -17.04
CA SER A 301 20.17 3.87 -16.71
C SER A 301 20.58 3.19 -15.41
N LEU A 302 19.63 2.67 -14.61
CA LEU A 302 19.88 2.14 -13.26
C LEU A 302 21.03 1.13 -13.23
N TYR A 303 21.01 0.16 -14.13
CA TYR A 303 22.00 -0.92 -14.14
C TYR A 303 23.37 -0.42 -14.56
N LYS A 304 23.44 0.38 -15.62
CA LYS A 304 24.68 1.01 -16.11
C LYS A 304 25.32 1.88 -15.02
N ASP A 305 24.52 2.70 -14.36
CA ASP A 305 24.98 3.62 -13.32
C ASP A 305 25.53 2.85 -12.11
N GLU A 306 24.86 1.77 -11.67
CA GLU A 306 25.33 0.95 -10.55
C GLU A 306 26.59 0.14 -10.93
N ILE A 307 26.67 -0.40 -12.16
CA ILE A 307 27.88 -1.06 -12.66
C ILE A 307 29.08 -0.10 -12.62
N LYS A 308 28.90 1.11 -13.16
CA LYS A 308 29.96 2.13 -13.18
C LYS A 308 30.39 2.53 -11.77
N LYS A 309 29.43 2.75 -10.88
CA LYS A 309 29.66 3.14 -9.49
C LYS A 309 30.41 2.09 -8.69
N GLU A 310 30.09 0.80 -8.85
CA GLU A 310 30.82 -0.29 -8.19
C GLU A 310 32.25 -0.45 -8.76
N ILE A 311 32.43 -0.33 -10.08
CA ILE A 311 33.77 -0.33 -10.70
C ILE A 311 34.63 0.82 -10.16
N GLU A 312 34.05 2.02 -10.01
CA GLU A 312 34.74 3.18 -9.43
C GLU A 312 35.09 2.97 -7.95
N ARG A 313 34.20 2.33 -7.17
CA ARG A 313 34.44 1.99 -5.75
C ARG A 313 35.58 0.99 -5.60
N GLU A 314 35.57 -0.09 -6.36
CA GLU A 314 36.63 -1.10 -6.35
C GLU A 314 37.97 -0.51 -6.83
N SER A 315 37.95 0.31 -7.88
CA SER A 315 39.15 1.01 -8.36
C SER A 315 39.75 1.94 -7.30
N LYS A 316 38.91 2.63 -6.51
CA LYS A 316 39.37 3.47 -5.38
C LYS A 316 39.92 2.63 -4.23
N ARG A 317 39.29 1.49 -3.90
CA ARG A 317 39.78 0.55 -2.86
C ARG A 317 41.15 -0.02 -3.21
N ILE A 318 41.34 -0.41 -4.48
CA ILE A 318 42.64 -0.91 -4.97
C ILE A 318 43.71 0.18 -4.79
N LYS A 319 43.46 1.40 -5.30
CA LYS A 319 44.40 2.53 -5.20
C LYS A 319 44.76 2.93 -3.76
N LEU A 320 43.83 2.78 -2.80
CA LEU A 320 44.07 3.10 -1.38
C LEU A 320 44.87 2.01 -0.65
N ASN A 321 44.82 0.76 -1.14
CA ASN A 321 45.49 -0.40 -0.57
C ASN A 321 46.78 -0.77 -1.34
N ASP A 322 47.23 0.09 -2.26
CA ASP A 322 48.46 -0.09 -3.05
C ASP A 322 49.66 0.56 -2.33
N ASN A 323 49.96 0.07 -1.12
CA ASN A 323 51.27 0.22 -0.50
C ASN A 323 51.92 -1.17 -0.45
N ASP A 324 52.64 -1.57 -1.50
CA ASP A 324 53.56 -2.74 -1.50
C ASP A 324 53.00 -4.13 -1.86
N ASP A 325 52.36 -4.33 -3.02
CA ASP A 325 52.42 -5.65 -3.69
C ASP A 325 52.11 -5.58 -5.20
N GLU A 326 53.10 -5.92 -6.03
CA GLU A 326 53.05 -6.10 -7.49
C GLU A 326 52.22 -7.34 -7.90
N GLY A 327 50.95 -7.39 -7.48
CA GLY A 327 49.98 -8.37 -7.94
C GLY A 327 48.88 -7.68 -8.75
N ASN A 328 48.59 -8.17 -9.95
CA ASN A 328 47.45 -7.76 -10.80
C ASN A 328 46.12 -7.83 -10.02
N LYS A 329 45.78 -6.80 -9.24
CA LYS A 329 44.48 -6.68 -8.55
C LYS A 329 43.43 -6.41 -9.63
N LYS A 330 42.78 -7.47 -10.12
CA LYS A 330 41.72 -7.38 -11.11
C LYS A 330 40.48 -6.74 -10.49
N ILE A 331 39.96 -5.71 -11.14
CA ILE A 331 38.65 -5.12 -10.81
C ILE A 331 37.59 -6.22 -11.00
N ILE A 332 36.92 -6.60 -9.92
CA ILE A 332 35.81 -7.55 -9.94
C ILE A 332 34.56 -6.79 -10.40
N ALA A 333 33.99 -7.18 -11.52
CA ALA A 333 32.73 -6.60 -12.00
C ALA A 333 31.58 -7.01 -11.05
N PRO A 334 30.63 -6.09 -10.76
CA PRO A 334 29.47 -6.44 -9.95
C PRO A 334 28.64 -7.52 -10.65
N ARG A 335 27.94 -8.34 -9.88
CA ARG A 335 27.01 -9.36 -10.39
C ARG A 335 25.71 -8.70 -10.88
N ILE A 336 25.81 -7.95 -11.97
CA ILE A 336 24.70 -7.34 -12.70
C ILE A 336 24.85 -7.78 -14.14
N PHE A 337 23.87 -8.53 -14.63
CA PHE A 337 23.92 -9.22 -15.92
C PHE A 337 22.89 -8.70 -16.91
N ILE A 338 22.29 -7.54 -16.61
CA ILE A 338 21.37 -6.81 -17.48
C ILE A 338 21.80 -5.34 -17.55
N SER A 339 21.83 -4.75 -18.75
CA SER A 339 22.19 -3.34 -18.95
C SER A 339 21.70 -2.85 -20.32
N ASP A 340 21.53 -1.54 -20.49
CA ASP A 340 21.29 -0.88 -21.78
C ASP A 340 22.60 -0.63 -22.55
N ASP A 341 23.74 -0.90 -21.90
CA ASP A 341 25.08 -0.74 -22.43
C ASP A 341 25.78 -2.12 -22.50
N ILE A 342 25.92 -2.64 -23.71
CA ILE A 342 26.43 -4.00 -23.95
C ILE A 342 27.88 -4.16 -23.46
N ASP A 343 28.68 -3.10 -23.57
CA ASP A 343 30.10 -3.12 -23.22
C ASP A 343 30.29 -3.15 -21.69
N SER A 344 29.34 -2.56 -20.95
CA SER A 344 29.35 -2.55 -19.48
C SER A 344 29.21 -3.95 -18.86
N LEU A 345 28.53 -4.89 -19.54
CA LEU A 345 28.23 -6.22 -19.02
C LEU A 345 29.44 -7.16 -18.97
N LYS A 346 30.46 -6.90 -19.80
CA LYS A 346 31.63 -7.79 -19.97
C LYS A 346 31.23 -9.28 -20.10
N CYS A 347 30.18 -9.55 -20.87
CA CYS A 347 29.59 -10.87 -20.99
C CYS A 347 30.54 -11.86 -21.69
N PRO A 348 30.70 -13.11 -21.19
CA PRO A 348 31.54 -14.12 -21.85
C PRO A 348 31.05 -14.56 -23.24
N CYS A 349 29.76 -14.40 -23.52
CA CYS A 349 29.11 -14.71 -24.79
C CYS A 349 28.40 -13.47 -25.35
N ALA A 350 27.84 -13.57 -26.55
CA ALA A 350 26.98 -12.53 -27.10
C ALA A 350 25.72 -12.35 -26.22
N PRO A 351 25.47 -11.14 -25.68
CA PRO A 351 24.25 -10.87 -24.91
C PRO A 351 22.97 -10.96 -25.74
N GLU A 352 21.87 -11.34 -25.10
CA GLU A 352 20.55 -11.44 -25.74
C GLU A 352 19.78 -10.13 -25.59
N ILE A 353 19.12 -9.69 -26.67
CA ILE A 353 18.26 -8.51 -26.67
C ILE A 353 16.91 -8.85 -26.03
N VAL A 354 16.46 -8.02 -25.08
CA VAL A 354 15.12 -8.14 -24.50
C VAL A 354 14.10 -7.49 -25.43
N SER A 355 13.48 -8.28 -26.30
CA SER A 355 12.60 -7.81 -27.39
C SER A 355 11.38 -6.97 -26.95
N ASN A 356 10.87 -7.16 -25.74
CA ASN A 356 9.73 -6.41 -25.20
C ASN A 356 10.14 -5.20 -24.33
N SER A 357 11.43 -4.90 -24.23
CA SER A 357 11.98 -3.80 -23.44
C SER A 357 11.83 -2.46 -24.17
N THR A 358 11.41 -1.42 -23.46
CA THR A 358 11.47 -0.01 -23.93
C THR A 358 12.85 0.60 -23.77
N CYS A 359 13.70 0.04 -22.90
CA CYS A 359 15.07 0.49 -22.65
C CYS A 359 16.12 -0.17 -23.56
N ASN A 360 15.71 -1.07 -24.47
CA ASN A 360 16.62 -1.89 -25.30
C ASN A 360 17.66 -2.65 -24.47
N PHE A 361 17.24 -3.25 -23.36
CA PHE A 361 18.15 -3.99 -22.49
C PHE A 361 18.76 -5.23 -23.17
N PHE A 362 20.00 -5.50 -22.80
CA PHE A 362 20.75 -6.71 -23.10
C PHE A 362 20.92 -7.54 -21.83
N VAL A 363 20.78 -8.86 -21.93
CA VAL A 363 20.97 -9.79 -20.81
C VAL A 363 22.06 -10.79 -21.15
N CYS A 364 23.00 -10.96 -20.22
CA CYS A 364 24.05 -11.97 -20.30
C CYS A 364 23.56 -13.27 -19.65
N LYS A 365 23.18 -14.28 -20.45
CA LYS A 365 22.66 -15.57 -19.94
C LYS A 365 23.72 -16.64 -19.67
N CYS A 366 24.90 -16.53 -20.27
CA CYS A 366 26.01 -17.49 -20.14
C CYS A 366 26.87 -17.28 -18.88
N VAL A 367 26.25 -16.80 -17.80
CA VAL A 367 26.90 -16.59 -16.51
C VAL A 367 26.39 -17.63 -15.53
N GLU A 368 27.30 -18.07 -14.67
CA GLU A 368 26.98 -19.00 -13.59
C GLU A 368 26.04 -18.31 -12.58
N LYS A 369 24.81 -18.82 -12.48
CA LYS A 369 23.82 -18.35 -11.50
C LYS A 369 23.99 -19.08 -10.18
N ARG A 370 24.14 -18.30 -9.10
CA ARG A 370 24.35 -18.74 -7.72
C ARG A 370 23.08 -18.76 -6.88
N ALA A 371 22.01 -18.16 -7.36
CA ALA A 371 20.71 -18.16 -6.70
C ALA A 371 19.62 -18.73 -7.62
N GLU A 372 18.54 -19.22 -7.02
CA GLU A 372 17.35 -19.71 -7.70
C GLU A 372 16.08 -19.34 -6.94
N VAL A 373 14.92 -19.47 -7.60
CA VAL A 373 13.62 -19.20 -6.99
C VAL A 373 12.95 -20.52 -6.64
N THR A 374 12.53 -20.68 -5.39
CA THR A 374 11.81 -21.86 -4.91
C THR A 374 10.33 -21.85 -5.32
N SER A 375 9.63 -22.96 -5.07
CA SER A 375 8.18 -23.09 -5.28
C SER A 375 7.32 -22.17 -4.39
N ASN A 376 7.91 -21.50 -3.40
CA ASN A 376 7.23 -20.51 -2.57
C ASN A 376 7.56 -19.07 -2.97
N ASN A 377 8.15 -18.87 -4.15
CA ASN A 377 8.67 -17.59 -4.64
C ASN A 377 9.76 -16.97 -3.73
N GLU A 378 10.54 -17.81 -3.04
CA GLU A 378 11.68 -17.35 -2.24
C GLU A 378 12.97 -17.47 -3.06
N VAL A 379 13.79 -16.43 -3.05
CA VAL A 379 15.11 -16.47 -3.69
C VAL A 379 16.11 -17.07 -2.69
N VAL A 380 16.71 -18.20 -3.05
CA VAL A 380 17.69 -18.93 -2.24
C VAL A 380 19.01 -19.06 -2.96
N VAL A 381 20.11 -19.05 -2.21
CA VAL A 381 21.43 -19.42 -2.73
C VAL A 381 21.45 -20.93 -2.97
N LYS A 382 21.94 -21.36 -4.13
CA LYS A 382 22.08 -22.79 -4.45
C LYS A 382 23.01 -23.47 -3.45
N GLU A 383 22.74 -24.75 -3.15
CA GLU A 383 23.49 -25.53 -2.16
C GLU A 383 25.01 -25.48 -2.41
N GLU A 384 25.44 -25.57 -3.66
CA GLU A 384 26.84 -25.54 -4.07
C GLU A 384 27.60 -24.24 -3.73
N TYR A 385 26.90 -23.14 -3.44
CA TYR A 385 27.53 -21.86 -3.02
C TYR A 385 27.23 -21.48 -1.58
N LYS A 386 26.40 -22.22 -0.82
CA LYS A 386 26.00 -21.77 0.53
C LYS A 386 27.18 -21.52 1.46
N ASP A 387 28.21 -22.35 1.38
CA ASP A 387 29.42 -22.21 2.19
C ASP A 387 30.19 -20.91 1.86
N GLU A 388 30.17 -20.45 0.60
CA GLU A 388 30.79 -19.17 0.21
C GLU A 388 30.04 -17.95 0.77
N TYR A 389 28.75 -18.10 1.08
CA TYR A 389 27.89 -17.01 1.57
C TYR A 389 27.64 -17.06 3.07
N ALA A 390 28.05 -18.13 3.77
CA ALA A 390 27.83 -18.31 5.21
C ALA A 390 28.56 -17.26 6.08
N ASP A 391 29.67 -16.71 5.58
CA ASP A 391 30.49 -15.70 6.28
C ASP A 391 30.11 -14.25 5.96
N ILE A 392 29.09 -14.01 5.12
CA ILE A 392 28.60 -12.67 4.80
C ILE A 392 27.53 -12.30 5.84
N PRO A 393 27.79 -11.35 6.77
CA PRO A 393 26.79 -10.96 7.74
C PRO A 393 25.54 -10.44 7.04
N GLU A 394 24.36 -11.01 7.37
CA GLU A 394 23.07 -10.53 6.90
C GLU A 394 22.95 -9.04 7.23
N HIS A 395 23.12 -8.17 6.23
CA HIS A 395 22.83 -6.75 6.37
C HIS A 395 21.30 -6.60 6.38
N LYS A 396 20.67 -6.85 7.53
CA LYS A 396 19.28 -6.49 7.74
C LYS A 396 19.21 -4.97 7.75
N PRO A 397 18.57 -4.31 6.77
CA PRO A 397 18.32 -2.88 6.88
C PRO A 397 17.54 -2.65 8.18
N THR A 398 18.16 -1.95 9.13
CA THR A 398 17.54 -1.53 10.38
C THR A 398 16.48 -0.48 10.07
N TYR A 399 15.27 -0.94 9.76
CA TYR A 399 14.09 -0.09 9.67
C TYR A 399 13.52 0.31 11.05
N ASP A 400 14.18 -0.09 12.14
CA ASP A 400 13.75 0.17 13.53
C ASP A 400 13.97 1.63 14.00
N LYS A 401 14.41 2.53 13.12
CA LYS A 401 14.39 3.98 13.37
C LYS A 401 13.51 4.69 12.33
N MET A 402 12.22 4.36 12.29
CA MET A 402 11.18 5.09 11.53
C MET A 402 9.84 5.20 12.25
#